data_AF-A0A8T3RQ32-F1
#
_entry.id   AF-A0A8T3RQ32-F1
#
_cell.length_a   1.000
_cell.length_b   1.000
_cell.length_c   1.000
_cell.angle_alpha   90.00
_cell.angle_beta   90.00
_cell.angle_gamma   90.00
#
_symmetry.space_group_name_H-M   'P 1'
#
loop_
_entity.id
_entity.type
_entity.pdbx_description
1 polymer ?
#
loop_
_entity_poly.entity_id
_entity_poly.type
_entity_poly.pdbx_seq_one_letter_code
_entity_poly.pdbx_strand_id
1 'polypeptide(L)'
;MMRREDLREGTKRAAERESHKLKTRLSPGEKRNRKRMATVAAVYSIERQVRTPESVMSVTKEEDAQKPRARNKRVWASVERSPKQVTEEVFQEALRRDP
;
A
#
# COMPACT_ATOMS: atom_id res chain seq x y z
N MET A 1 -1.50 -7.21 -2.79
CA MET A 1 -1.70 -8.64 -2.44
C MET A 1 -3.14 -8.96 -2.82
N MET A 2 -3.39 -10.02 -3.60
CA MET A 2 -4.76 -10.42 -3.93
C MET A 2 -5.42 -10.91 -2.63
N ARG A 3 -6.60 -10.39 -2.27
CA ARG A 3 -7.29 -10.87 -1.07
C ARG A 3 -7.76 -12.29 -1.30
N ARG A 4 -7.78 -13.13 -0.25
CA ARG A 4 -8.20 -14.53 -0.35
C ARG A 4 -9.65 -14.66 -0.87
N GLU A 5 -10.48 -13.66 -0.61
CA GLU A 5 -11.86 -13.54 -1.11
C GLU A 5 -11.94 -13.34 -2.64
N ASP A 6 -10.94 -12.71 -3.26
CA ASP A 6 -10.93 -12.38 -4.69
C ASP A 6 -10.23 -13.44 -5.56
N LEU A 7 -9.78 -14.55 -4.95
CA LEU A 7 -9.13 -15.64 -5.68
C LEU A 7 -10.18 -16.44 -6.48
N ARG A 8 -9.84 -16.82 -7.71
CA ARG A 8 -10.62 -17.81 -8.47
C ARG A 8 -10.75 -19.09 -7.65
N GLU A 9 -11.88 -19.78 -7.75
CA GLU A 9 -12.19 -20.93 -6.88
C GLU A 9 -11.08 -21.98 -6.79
N GLY A 10 -10.48 -22.35 -7.94
CA GLY A 10 -9.36 -23.30 -7.97
C GLY A 10 -8.13 -22.81 -7.20
N THR A 11 -7.80 -21.52 -7.33
CA THR A 11 -6.67 -20.89 -6.64
C THR A 11 -6.96 -20.68 -5.15
N LYS A 12 -8.21 -20.36 -4.79
CA LYS A 12 -8.65 -20.24 -3.39
C LYS A 12 -8.50 -21.57 -2.64
N ARG A 13 -9.03 -22.66 -3.22
CA ARG A 13 -8.89 -24.02 -2.67
C ARG A 13 -7.43 -24.45 -2.52
N ALA A 14 -6.57 -24.10 -3.49
CA ALA A 14 -5.14 -24.38 -3.40
C ALA A 14 -4.47 -23.60 -2.25
N ALA A 15 -4.78 -22.32 -2.09
CA ALA A 15 -4.24 -21.46 -1.03
C ALA A 15 -4.74 -21.80 0.38
N GLU A 16 -5.89 -22.48 0.51
CA GLU A 16 -6.40 -23.03 1.77
C GLU A 16 -5.72 -24.36 2.12
N ARG A 17 -5.40 -25.19 1.12
CA ARG A 17 -4.68 -26.46 1.28
C ARG A 17 -3.16 -26.30 1.41
N GLU A 18 -2.64 -25.10 1.12
CA GLU A 18 -1.22 -24.79 1.19
C GLU A 18 -0.78 -24.65 2.67
N SER A 19 -0.25 -25.74 3.22
CA SER A 19 0.45 -25.78 4.51
C SER A 19 1.86 -26.31 4.31
N HIS A 20 2.87 -25.73 4.98
CA HIS A 20 4.21 -26.30 5.00
C HIS A 20 4.16 -27.72 5.60
N LYS A 21 4.38 -28.73 4.75
CA LYS A 21 4.28 -30.15 5.14
C LYS A 21 5.49 -30.64 5.94
N LEU A 22 6.65 -30.02 5.73
CA LEU A 22 7.93 -30.42 6.31
C LEU A 22 8.62 -29.20 6.92
N LYS A 23 9.24 -29.36 8.10
CA LYS A 23 9.91 -28.25 8.81
C LYS A 23 11.29 -27.89 8.25
N THR A 24 12.00 -28.85 7.66
CA THR A 24 13.42 -28.71 7.30
C THR A 24 13.67 -28.46 5.82
N ARG A 25 12.73 -28.84 4.94
CA ARG A 25 12.84 -28.68 3.49
C ARG A 25 11.47 -28.52 2.85
N LEU A 26 11.44 -28.05 1.62
CA LEU A 26 10.22 -27.94 0.82
C LEU A 26 9.76 -29.32 0.35
N SER A 27 8.45 -29.51 0.29
CA SER A 27 7.85 -30.70 -0.32
C SER A 27 7.93 -30.64 -1.86
N PRO A 28 7.90 -31.78 -2.57
CA PRO A 28 7.90 -31.78 -4.03
C PRO A 28 6.76 -30.90 -4.59
N GLY A 29 7.09 -30.00 -5.53
CA GLY A 29 6.15 -29.04 -6.11
C GLY A 29 5.96 -27.75 -5.29
N GLU A 30 6.54 -27.65 -4.10
CA GLU A 30 6.45 -26.46 -3.27
C GLU A 30 7.49 -25.42 -3.68
N LYS A 31 7.04 -24.19 -3.95
CA LYS A 31 7.87 -23.16 -4.56
C LYS A 31 8.82 -22.52 -3.55
N ARG A 32 10.13 -22.76 -3.72
CA ARG A 32 11.18 -22.08 -2.96
C ARG A 32 11.14 -20.58 -3.21
N ASN A 33 11.31 -19.79 -2.14
CA ASN A 33 11.41 -18.33 -2.20
C ASN A 33 10.23 -17.66 -2.94
N ARG A 34 8.98 -18.02 -2.59
CA ARG A 34 7.81 -17.30 -3.10
C ARG A 34 7.99 -15.80 -2.80
N LYS A 35 8.06 -14.97 -3.83
CA LYS A 35 8.13 -13.51 -3.68
C LYS A 35 6.93 -13.06 -2.86
N ARG A 36 7.17 -12.55 -1.65
CA ARG A 36 6.15 -11.96 -0.79
C ARG A 36 6.05 -10.48 -1.14
N MET A 37 4.82 -10.00 -1.34
CA MET A 37 4.58 -8.58 -1.58
C MET A 37 4.62 -7.84 -0.24
N ALA A 38 5.44 -6.80 -0.14
CA ALA A 38 5.38 -5.86 0.97
C ALA A 38 4.16 -4.93 0.81
N THR A 39 3.50 -4.62 1.92
CA THR A 39 2.60 -3.46 1.97
C THR A 39 3.44 -2.26 2.37
N VAL A 40 3.47 -1.24 1.51
CA VAL A 40 4.20 0.01 1.73
C VAL A 40 3.20 1.08 2.17
N ALA A 41 3.58 1.84 3.18
CA ALA A 41 2.81 2.90 3.79
C ALA A 41 3.60 4.21 3.76
N ALA A 42 2.92 5.32 3.53
CA ALA A 42 3.52 6.64 3.60
C ALA A 42 2.54 7.67 4.15
N VAL A 43 3.00 8.52 5.06
CA VAL A 43 2.28 9.67 5.59
C VAL A 43 3.13 10.91 5.37
N TYR A 44 2.54 11.98 4.85
CA TYR A 44 3.20 13.25 4.61
C TYR A 44 2.25 14.41 4.89
N SER A 45 2.81 15.55 5.25
CA SER A 45 2.06 16.81 5.39
C SER A 45 2.18 17.61 4.11
N ILE A 46 1.12 18.26 3.67
CA ILE A 46 1.13 19.13 2.49
C ILE A 46 0.23 20.32 2.74
N GLU A 47 0.67 21.51 2.32
CA GLU A 47 -0.15 22.72 2.41
C GLU A 47 -1.33 22.64 1.44
N ARG A 48 -2.47 23.25 1.82
CA ARG A 48 -3.67 23.29 0.99
C ARG A 48 -3.38 24.07 -0.30
N GLN A 49 -3.61 23.44 -1.45
CA GLN A 49 -3.65 24.16 -2.73
C GLN A 49 -5.06 24.73 -2.96
N VAL A 50 -5.23 26.03 -2.81
CA VAL A 50 -6.49 26.71 -3.16
C VAL A 50 -6.59 26.81 -4.69
N ARG A 51 -7.75 26.42 -5.24
CA ARG A 51 -8.04 26.47 -6.68
C ARG A 51 -9.11 27.52 -6.94
N THR A 52 -8.96 28.27 -8.03
CA THR A 52 -9.99 29.15 -8.58
C THR A 52 -10.63 28.49 -9.82
N PRO A 53 -11.86 28.87 -10.22
CA PRO A 53 -12.47 28.36 -11.44
C PRO A 53 -11.58 28.54 -12.68
N GLU A 54 -10.90 29.68 -12.78
CA GLU A 54 -9.97 30.00 -13.87
C GLU A 54 -8.78 29.04 -13.88
N SER A 55 -8.24 28.68 -12.71
CA SER A 55 -7.15 27.70 -12.54
C SER A 55 -7.54 26.26 -12.93
N VAL A 56 -8.85 25.96 -13.01
CA VAL A 56 -9.36 24.66 -13.45
C VAL A 56 -9.73 24.67 -14.94
N MET A 57 -10.30 25.79 -15.42
CA MET A 57 -10.81 25.95 -16.78
C MET A 57 -9.77 26.46 -17.79
N SER A 58 -8.60 26.92 -17.33
CA SER A 58 -7.52 27.40 -18.19
C SER A 58 -7.08 26.32 -19.19
N VAL A 59 -7.21 26.61 -20.49
CA VAL A 59 -6.82 25.71 -21.60
C VAL A 59 -5.30 25.73 -21.82
N THR A 60 -4.68 26.87 -21.54
CA THR A 60 -3.24 27.03 -21.42
C THR A 60 -2.79 26.54 -20.06
N LYS A 61 -1.79 25.65 -20.05
CA LYS A 61 -1.08 25.28 -18.82
C LYS A 61 -0.36 26.54 -18.35
N GLU A 62 -0.88 27.21 -17.32
CA GLU A 62 -0.05 28.15 -16.57
C GLU A 62 1.10 27.35 -15.98
N GLU A 63 2.27 27.46 -16.60
CA GLU A 63 3.51 27.05 -15.99
C GLU A 63 3.75 28.00 -14.80
N ASP A 64 4.18 27.44 -13.67
CA ASP A 64 4.80 28.15 -12.55
C ASP A 64 3.97 28.70 -11.38
N ALA A 65 2.72 28.27 -11.17
CA ALA A 65 2.21 28.30 -9.80
C ALA A 65 2.94 27.22 -8.97
N GLN A 66 3.84 27.65 -8.07
CA GLN A 66 4.65 26.75 -7.24
C GLN A 66 3.74 25.87 -6.37
N LYS A 67 3.56 24.60 -6.77
CA LYS A 67 2.68 23.66 -6.08
C LYS A 67 3.20 23.38 -4.67
N PRO A 68 2.31 23.20 -3.68
CA PRO A 68 2.74 22.86 -2.34
C PRO A 68 3.53 21.55 -2.38
N ARG A 69 4.69 21.55 -1.72
CA ARG A 69 5.56 20.38 -1.64
C ARG A 69 5.24 19.60 -0.37
N ALA A 70 5.18 18.28 -0.51
CA ALA A 70 5.03 17.39 0.65
C ALA A 70 6.24 17.52 1.59
N ARG A 71 5.98 17.67 2.88
CA ARG A 71 6.97 17.76 3.96
C ARG A 71 6.76 16.62 4.97
N ASN A 72 7.78 16.39 5.81
CA ASN A 72 7.74 15.41 6.91
C ASN A 72 7.29 14.00 6.47
N LYS A 73 7.65 13.60 5.24
CA LYS A 73 7.24 12.30 4.69
C LYS A 73 7.91 11.17 5.47
N ARG A 74 7.11 10.30 6.05
CA ARG A 74 7.55 9.03 6.64
C ARG A 74 7.09 7.90 5.75
N VAL A 75 7.98 6.96 5.46
CA VAL A 75 7.71 5.78 4.65
C VAL A 75 8.15 4.54 5.43
N TRP A 76 7.32 3.52 5.43
CA TRP A 76 7.67 2.20 5.96
C TRP A 76 7.02 1.11 5.13
N ALA A 77 7.50 -0.11 5.29
CA ALA A 77 6.96 -1.26 4.59
C ALA A 77 6.96 -2.49 5.50
N SER A 78 6.00 -3.38 5.30
CA SER A 78 5.96 -4.67 5.98
C SER A 78 5.62 -5.80 5.02
N VAL A 79 6.40 -6.87 5.09
CA VAL A 79 6.15 -8.14 4.39
C VAL A 79 5.37 -9.12 5.28
N GLU A 80 5.43 -8.90 6.60
CA GLU A 80 4.83 -9.75 7.62
C GLU A 80 3.42 -9.33 7.98
N ARG A 81 3.21 -8.04 8.24
CA ARG A 81 1.90 -7.51 8.63
C ARG A 81 0.93 -7.57 7.47
N SER A 82 -0.33 -7.87 7.79
CA SER A 82 -1.41 -7.85 6.81
C SER A 82 -1.61 -6.43 6.26
N PRO A 83 -2.12 -6.28 5.02
CA PRO A 83 -2.43 -4.96 4.48
C PRO A 83 -3.37 -4.15 5.39
N LYS A 84 -4.37 -4.80 6.00
CA LYS A 84 -5.30 -4.17 6.95
C LYS A 84 -4.58 -3.54 8.14
N GLN A 85 -3.62 -4.25 8.74
CA GLN A 85 -2.83 -3.74 9.86
C GLN A 85 -1.96 -2.54 9.44
N VAL A 86 -1.30 -2.63 8.28
CA VAL A 86 -0.48 -1.53 7.77
C VAL A 86 -1.34 -0.30 7.44
N THR A 87 -2.55 -0.50 6.90
CA THR A 87 -3.52 0.59 6.68
C THR A 87 -3.95 1.25 8.00
N GLU A 88 -4.28 0.46 9.02
CA GLU A 88 -4.62 1.01 10.35
C GLU A 88 -3.46 1.81 10.94
N GLU A 89 -2.24 1.28 10.89
CA GLU A 89 -1.03 2.00 11.35
C GLU A 89 -0.85 3.35 10.63
N VAL A 90 -1.16 3.43 9.34
CA VAL A 90 -1.11 4.68 8.56
C VAL A 90 -2.10 5.71 9.10
N PHE A 91 -3.35 5.30 9.37
CA PHE A 91 -4.35 6.21 9.93
C PHE A 91 -3.98 6.67 11.35
N GLN A 92 -3.49 5.76 12.19
CA GLN A 92 -3.02 6.11 13.54
C GLN A 92 -1.79 7.03 13.52
N GLU A 93 -0.92 6.90 12.52
CA GLU A 93 0.19 7.84 12.31
C GLU A 93 -0.31 9.21 11.81
N ALA A 94 -1.31 9.23 10.93
CA ALA A 94 -1.90 10.48 10.43
C ALA A 94 -2.60 11.27 11.55
N LEU A 95 -3.47 10.61 12.33
CA LEU A 95 -4.17 11.21 13.48
C LEU A 95 -3.22 11.74 14.55
N ARG A 96 -2.09 11.05 14.80
CA ARG A 96 -1.08 11.55 15.74
C ARG A 96 -0.37 12.82 15.26
N ARG A 97 -0.35 13.08 13.94
CA ARG A 97 0.29 14.26 13.34
C ARG A 97 -0.67 15.43 13.23
N ASP A 98 -1.95 15.16 13.01
CA ASP A 98 -3.03 16.12 12.83
C ASP A 98 -4.31 15.55 13.47
N PRO A 99 -4.51 15.77 14.79
CA PRO A 99 -5.60 15.15 15.56
C PRO A 99 -6.99 15.73 15.30
#